data_AF-A0A0J6YTK4-F1
#
_entry.id   AF-A0A0J6YTK4-F1
#
_cell.length_a   1.000
_cell.length_b   1.000
_cell.length_c   1.000
_cell.angle_alpha   90.00
_cell.angle_beta   90.00
_cell.angle_gamma   90.00
#
_symmetry.space_group_name_H-M   'P 1'
#
loop_
_entity.id
_entity.type
_entity.pdbx_description
1 polymer ?
#
loop_
_entity_poly.entity_id
_entity_poly.type
_entity_poly.pdbx_seq_one_letter_code
_entity_poly.pdbx_strand_id
1 'polypeptide(L)'
;MSTPDSPIHPAHPHFEVVREDLAFSSGSDRCDGWLYRPRTDATHPCVVMAHGIGGIRSAALPEFATRFAAAGIAALTFDYRHSGTSGGVPRGLIDIRRQRADLRAAL
;
A
#
# COMPACT_ATOMS: atom_id res chain seq x y z
N MET A 1 -0.68 -27.37 -31.92
CA MET A 1 0.72 -26.90 -31.87
C MET A 1 0.78 -25.81 -30.81
N SER A 2 1.02 -26.21 -29.55
CA SER A 2 1.04 -25.30 -28.40
C SER A 2 2.40 -24.61 -28.34
N THR A 3 2.42 -23.29 -28.34
CA THR A 3 3.63 -22.52 -28.04
C THR A 3 4.03 -22.77 -26.58
N PRO A 4 5.31 -23.05 -26.28
CA PRO A 4 5.75 -23.09 -24.89
C PRO A 4 5.69 -21.68 -24.30
N ASP A 5 5.14 -21.60 -23.09
CA ASP A 5 5.08 -20.39 -22.27
C ASP A 5 6.52 -19.94 -21.99
N SER A 6 7.00 -18.97 -22.76
CA SER A 6 8.33 -18.38 -22.57
C SER A 6 8.32 -17.65 -21.23
N PRO A 7 9.27 -17.90 -20.31
CA PRO A 7 9.31 -17.17 -19.05
C PRO A 7 9.68 -15.72 -19.34
N ILE A 8 8.68 -14.85 -19.40
CA ILE A 8 8.78 -13.43 -19.76
C ILE A 8 9.57 -12.58 -18.74
N HIS A 9 10.12 -13.18 -17.67
CA HIS A 9 11.03 -12.52 -16.74
C HIS A 9 11.98 -13.53 -16.09
N PRO A 10 13.23 -13.14 -15.76
CA PRO A 10 14.03 -13.92 -14.82
C PRO A 10 13.23 -14.16 -13.54
N ALA A 11 13.42 -15.33 -12.92
CA ALA A 11 12.79 -15.65 -11.64
C ALA A 11 13.22 -14.58 -10.62
N HIS A 12 12.30 -13.67 -10.29
CA HIS A 12 12.53 -12.73 -9.21
C HIS A 12 12.60 -13.53 -7.90
N PRO A 13 13.51 -13.19 -6.98
CA PRO A 13 13.50 -13.80 -5.66
C PRO A 13 12.11 -13.58 -5.04
N HIS A 14 11.53 -14.68 -4.54
CA HIS A 14 10.28 -14.65 -3.80
C HIS A 14 10.58 -14.61 -2.31
N PHE A 15 10.54 -13.40 -1.75
CA PHE A 15 10.70 -13.20 -0.31
C PHE A 15 9.44 -13.65 0.43
N GLU A 16 9.63 -14.22 1.62
CA GLU A 16 8.55 -14.28 2.59
C GLU A 16 8.14 -12.85 2.97
N VAL A 17 6.83 -12.60 3.10
CA VAL A 17 6.29 -11.27 3.39
C VAL A 17 5.81 -11.21 4.83
N VAL A 18 6.16 -10.12 5.51
CA VAL A 18 5.55 -9.75 6.80
C VAL A 18 4.71 -8.50 6.64
N ARG A 19 3.57 -8.47 7.36
CA ARG A 19 2.66 -7.32 7.42
C ARG A 19 2.74 -6.69 8.81
N GLU A 20 2.85 -5.38 8.84
CA GLU A 20 2.81 -4.57 10.05
C GLU A 20 1.71 -3.53 9.94
N ASP A 21 0.97 -3.35 11.03
CA ASP A 21 -0.02 -2.29 11.14
C ASP A 21 0.69 -1.00 11.57
N LEU A 22 0.41 0.10 10.88
CA LEU A 22 1.02 1.40 11.16
C LEU A 22 0.02 2.53 11.03
N ALA A 23 0.43 3.68 11.57
CA ALA A 23 -0.29 4.92 11.39
C ALA A 23 0.69 6.08 11.24
N PHE A 24 0.28 7.10 10.50
CA PHE A 24 1.04 8.33 10.31
C PHE A 24 0.13 9.55 10.39
N SER A 25 0.72 10.72 10.64
CA SER A 25 -0.04 11.97 10.73
C SER A 25 -0.17 12.64 9.36
N SER A 26 -1.35 13.16 9.04
CA SER A 26 -1.59 14.03 7.88
C SER A 26 -2.35 15.28 8.33
N GLY A 27 -1.63 16.40 8.46
CA GLY A 27 -2.17 17.58 9.14
C GLY A 27 -2.51 17.27 10.60
N SER A 28 -3.76 17.54 11.01
CA SER A 28 -4.27 17.28 12.35
C SER A 28 -4.86 15.89 12.55
N ASP A 29 -5.00 15.09 11.50
CA ASP A 29 -5.63 13.77 11.55
C ASP A 29 -4.62 12.65 11.32
N ARG A 30 -5.02 11.42 11.64
CA ARG A 30 -4.24 10.20 11.48
C ARG A 30 -4.68 9.42 10.25
N CYS A 31 -3.73 8.92 9.47
CA CYS A 31 -3.95 7.91 8.45
C CYS A 31 -3.47 6.54 8.96
N ASP A 32 -4.33 5.53 8.83
CA ASP A 32 -4.04 4.14 9.20
C ASP A 32 -3.66 3.33 7.96
N GLY A 33 -2.67 2.46 8.10
CA GLY A 33 -2.15 1.66 7.00
C GLY A 33 -1.55 0.32 7.42
N TRP A 34 -1.12 -0.41 6.40
CA TRP A 34 -0.40 -1.66 6.50
C TRP A 34 0.87 -1.59 5.67
N LEU A 35 2.01 -1.90 6.28
CA LEU A 35 3.28 -2.08 5.58
C LEU A 35 3.52 -3.56 5.33
N TYR A 36 3.69 -3.91 4.06
CA TYR A 36 4.11 -5.22 3.61
C TYR A 36 5.57 -5.12 3.24
N ARG A 37 6.43 -5.91 3.87
CA ARG A 37 7.87 -5.90 3.60
C ARG A 37 8.42 -7.30 3.38
N PRO A 38 9.47 -7.46 2.57
CA PRO A 38 10.29 -8.66 2.55
C PRO A 38 10.78 -8.99 3.97
N ARG A 39 10.74 -10.26 4.37
CA ARG A 39 11.31 -10.76 5.63
C ARG A 39 12.82 -10.86 5.52
N THR A 40 13.48 -9.70 5.48
CA THR A 40 14.93 -9.55 5.47
C THR A 40 15.31 -8.27 6.22
N ASP A 41 16.57 -8.16 6.62
CA ASP A 41 17.12 -6.95 7.25
C ASP A 41 17.63 -5.91 6.23
N ALA A 42 17.57 -6.21 4.92
CA ALA A 42 18.00 -5.30 3.88
C ALA A 42 17.01 -4.14 3.68
N THR A 43 17.52 -2.99 3.23
CA THR A 43 16.67 -1.88 2.80
C THR A 43 16.08 -2.19 1.43
N HIS A 44 14.77 -2.01 1.29
CA HIS A 44 14.04 -2.24 0.05
C HIS A 44 13.38 -0.94 -0.45
N PRO A 45 13.27 -0.73 -1.78
CA PRO A 45 12.43 0.33 -2.30
C PRO A 45 10.98 0.12 -1.82
N CYS A 46 10.22 1.21 -1.68
CA CYS A 46 8.83 1.16 -1.21
C CYS A 46 7.88 1.77 -2.24
N VAL A 47 6.74 1.12 -2.47
CA VAL A 47 5.61 1.68 -3.21
C VAL A 47 4.48 2.05 -2.25
N VAL A 48 3.99 3.29 -2.34
CA VAL A 48 2.79 3.72 -1.64
C VAL A 48 1.58 3.46 -2.53
N MET A 49 0.62 2.69 -2.04
CA MET A 49 -0.61 2.31 -2.73
C MET A 49 -1.82 2.89 -1.99
N ALA A 50 -2.58 3.73 -2.69
CA ALA A 50 -3.82 4.30 -2.16
C ALA A 50 -5.03 3.77 -2.93
N HIS A 51 -6.17 3.67 -2.24
CA HIS A 51 -7.41 3.18 -2.84
C HIS A 51 -8.07 4.24 -3.75
N GLY A 52 -8.94 3.79 -4.64
CA GLY A 52 -9.77 4.66 -5.48
C GLY A 52 -10.92 5.33 -4.72
N ILE A 53 -11.72 6.12 -5.44
CA ILE A 53 -12.92 6.78 -4.91
C ILE A 53 -13.86 5.74 -4.29
N GLY A 54 -14.32 5.98 -3.05
CA GLY A 54 -15.22 5.08 -2.33
C GLY A 54 -14.56 3.80 -1.80
N GLY A 55 -13.27 3.59 -2.04
CA GLY A 55 -12.52 2.44 -1.55
C GLY A 55 -12.06 2.57 -0.09
N ILE A 56 -11.47 1.48 0.39
CA ILE A 56 -10.72 1.37 1.65
C ILE A 56 -9.51 0.45 1.43
N ARG A 57 -8.53 0.49 2.33
CA ARG A 57 -7.25 -0.25 2.19
C ARG A 57 -7.42 -1.77 2.14
N SER A 58 -8.51 -2.32 2.68
CA SER A 58 -8.81 -3.75 2.63
C SER A 58 -9.41 -4.20 1.29
N ALA A 59 -9.84 -3.26 0.44
CA ALA A 59 -10.40 -3.58 -0.87
C ALA A 59 -9.27 -3.79 -1.89
N ALA A 60 -8.96 -5.07 -2.17
CA ALA A 60 -8.02 -5.56 -3.18
C ALA A 60 -6.53 -5.17 -3.04
N LEU A 61 -6.19 -4.08 -2.36
CA LEU A 61 -4.78 -3.65 -2.18
C LEU A 61 -3.88 -4.69 -1.48
N PRO A 62 -4.34 -5.52 -0.51
CA PRO A 62 -3.48 -6.48 0.16
C PRO A 62 -2.84 -7.51 -0.78
N GLU A 63 -3.54 -7.95 -1.83
CA GLU A 63 -3.02 -8.92 -2.79
C GLU A 63 -1.89 -8.33 -3.64
N PHE A 64 -2.06 -7.09 -4.11
CA PHE A 64 -1.01 -6.40 -4.86
C PHE A 64 0.19 -6.05 -3.98
N ALA A 65 -0.06 -5.55 -2.77
CA ALA A 65 1.01 -5.22 -1.82
C ALA A 65 1.85 -6.44 -1.46
N THR A 66 1.21 -7.61 -1.27
CA THR A 66 1.92 -8.88 -1.03
C THR A 66 2.79 -9.28 -2.23
N ARG A 67 2.31 -9.09 -3.47
CA ARG A 67 3.10 -9.39 -4.68
C ARG A 67 4.31 -8.48 -4.84
N PHE A 68 4.17 -7.18 -4.57
CA PHE A 68 5.32 -6.26 -4.56
C PHE A 68 6.34 -6.65 -3.50
N ALA A 69 5.89 -6.91 -2.26
CA ALA A 69 6.76 -7.31 -1.17
C ALA A 69 7.46 -8.64 -1.45
N ALA A 70 6.75 -9.62 -2.00
CA ALA A 70 7.35 -10.89 -2.40
C ALA A 70 8.43 -10.70 -3.48
N ALA A 71 8.30 -9.71 -4.36
CA ALA A 71 9.29 -9.37 -5.38
C ALA A 71 10.43 -8.46 -4.88
N GLY A 72 10.50 -8.15 -3.58
CA GLY A 72 11.56 -7.33 -2.99
C GLY A 72 11.30 -5.83 -2.96
N ILE A 73 10.06 -5.40 -3.19
CA ILE A 73 9.62 -3.99 -3.10
C ILE A 73 8.63 -3.88 -1.94
N ALA A 74 8.98 -3.19 -0.86
CA ALA A 74 8.03 -2.94 0.22
C ALA A 74 6.79 -2.20 -0.30
N ALA A 75 5.63 -2.45 0.29
CA ALA A 75 4.38 -1.83 -0.13
C ALA A 75 3.61 -1.30 1.08
N LEU A 76 3.31 -0.01 1.05
CA LEU A 76 2.44 0.65 2.03
C LEU A 76 1.04 0.79 1.45
N THR A 77 0.03 0.24 2.10
CA THR A 77 -1.38 0.54 1.82
C THR A 77 -1.95 1.38 2.95
N PHE A 78 -2.81 2.35 2.67
CA PHE A 78 -3.43 3.17 3.72
C PHE A 78 -4.82 3.68 3.33
N ASP A 79 -5.59 4.08 4.33
CA ASP A 79 -6.86 4.80 4.15
C ASP A 79 -6.61 6.31 4.18
N TYR A 80 -7.15 7.05 3.21
CA TYR A 80 -7.15 8.52 3.28
C TYR A 80 -7.81 9.02 4.56
N ARG A 81 -7.50 10.25 4.96
CA ARG A 81 -8.32 10.92 6.00
C ARG A 81 -9.78 10.87 5.57
N HIS A 82 -10.67 10.75 6.54
CA HIS A 82 -12.12 10.61 6.37
C HIS A 82 -12.59 9.25 5.80
N SER A 83 -11.68 8.32 5.49
CA SER A 83 -11.98 6.99 4.95
C SER A 83 -11.59 5.87 5.92
N GLY A 84 -12.22 4.69 5.76
CA GLY A 84 -11.87 3.47 6.48
C GLY A 84 -11.69 3.67 7.99
N THR A 85 -10.53 3.25 8.52
CA THR A 85 -10.21 3.43 9.96
C THR A 85 -9.44 4.71 10.27
N SER A 86 -8.94 5.42 9.25
CA SER A 86 -8.25 6.70 9.42
C SER A 86 -9.16 7.75 10.08
N GLY A 87 -8.55 8.72 10.76
CA GLY A 87 -9.23 9.84 11.40
C GLY A 87 -9.90 10.80 10.41
N GLY A 88 -10.43 11.92 10.92
CA GLY A 88 -11.07 12.96 10.12
C GLY A 88 -12.61 12.91 10.09
N VAL A 89 -13.21 14.10 10.14
CA VAL A 89 -14.66 14.35 10.02
C VAL A 89 -14.94 15.50 9.03
N PRO A 90 -16.06 15.47 8.27
CA PRO A 90 -17.06 14.39 8.21
C PRO A 90 -16.50 13.10 7.57
N ARG A 91 -17.12 11.95 7.83
CA ARG A 91 -16.72 10.67 7.21
C ARG A 91 -17.12 10.66 5.73
N GLY A 92 -16.34 9.97 4.90
CA GLY A 92 -16.58 9.88 3.45
C GLY A 92 -16.28 11.17 2.68
N LEU A 93 -15.58 12.14 3.28
CA LEU A 93 -15.17 13.35 2.57
C LEU A 93 -14.16 13.02 1.48
N ILE A 94 -14.49 13.38 0.24
CA ILE A 94 -13.57 13.28 -0.90
C ILE A 94 -13.08 14.69 -1.22
N ASP A 95 -11.82 14.96 -0.90
CA ASP A 95 -11.12 16.21 -1.21
C ASP A 95 -9.75 15.88 -1.82
N ILE A 96 -9.59 16.17 -3.11
CA ILE A 96 -8.39 15.84 -3.88
C ILE A 96 -7.13 16.53 -3.32
N ARG A 97 -7.26 17.74 -2.77
CA ARG A 97 -6.11 18.45 -2.18
C ARG A 97 -5.66 17.75 -0.90
N ARG A 98 -6.61 17.30 -0.08
CA ARG A 98 -6.33 16.53 1.14
C ARG A 98 -5.76 15.15 0.82
N GLN A 99 -6.34 14.42 -0.14
CA GLN A 99 -5.82 13.12 -0.55
C GLN A 99 -4.38 13.21 -1.11
N ARG A 100 -4.06 14.27 -1.86
CA ARG A 100 -2.67 14.54 -2.29
C ARG A 100 -1.74 14.87 -1.12
N ALA A 101 -2.24 15.53 -0.09
CA ALA A 101 -1.45 15.77 1.13
C ALA A 101 -1.22 14.46 1.90
N ASP A 102 -2.21 13.57 1.95
CA ASP A 102 -2.11 12.26 2.59
C ASP A 102 -1.09 11.36 1.87
N LEU A 103 -1.10 11.35 0.54
CA LEU A 103 -0.08 10.66 -0.27
C LEU A 103 1.33 11.19 0.01
N ARG A 104 1.50 12.51 0.18
CA ARG A 104 2.81 13.09 0.53
C ARG A 104 3.23 12.77 1.95
N ALA A 105 2.28 12.68 2.89
CA ALA A 105 2.56 12.33 4.28
C ALA A 105 2.94 10.85 4.47
N ALA A 106 2.65 10.01 3.48
CA ALA A 106 2.98 8.59 3.45
C ALA A 106 4.37 8.28 2.85
N LEU A 107 5.06 9.30 2.30
CA LEU A 107 6.43 9.22 1.78
C LEU A 107 7.45 9.62 2.86
#